data_AF-A0A844MI82-F1
#
_entry.id   AF-A0A844MI82-F1
#
_cell.length_a   1.000
_cell.length_b   1.000
_cell.length_c   1.000
_cell.angle_alpha   90.00
_cell.angle_beta   90.00
_cell.angle_gamma   90.00
#
_symmetry.space_group_name_H-M   'P 1'
#
loop_
_entity.id
_entity.type
_entity.pdbx_description
1 polymer ?
#
loop_
_entity_poly.entity_id
_entity_poly.type
_entity_poly.pdbx_seq_one_letter_code
_entity_poly.pdbx_strand_id
1 'polypeptide(L)'
;MKELSQSNATISKTTTESVEQSDRIFALQREFYCIVARYNRHFALKTRATRDLRQLDEFIAHLLNLKERVDALWESAETIETIVQERISALQTRINADLALFEGEGEAIVATRGSQILRESTAYLADRINEQFAVYRGHFAGHPRLSRRPRLLQRAIDNLQEIHDELSDPAFDALEDGGVRATNLQLVAENLISLRREMGMVELEHQASSVAERIASLGTAANALIQEYNLYYAGQERTTRDLPRLGLICDRLAELALQMGELSSIVNSQANARNLEIVQFCLQLYEQEYQQISSAKEQA
;
A
#
# COMPACT_ATOMS: atom_id res chain seq x y z
N MET A 1 -8.59 -44.88 32.37
CA MET A 1 -9.53 -43.89 31.79
C MET A 1 -9.08 -42.43 31.98
N LYS A 2 -8.61 -41.99 33.16
CA LYS A 2 -8.08 -40.62 33.35
C LYS A 2 -6.88 -40.28 32.45
N GLU A 3 -5.94 -41.20 32.26
CA GLU A 3 -4.74 -40.97 31.42
C GLU A 3 -5.05 -40.87 29.92
N LEU A 4 -5.99 -41.68 29.41
CA LEU A 4 -6.47 -41.59 28.02
C LEU A 4 -7.21 -40.27 27.74
N SER A 5 -7.95 -39.76 28.73
CA SER A 5 -8.64 -38.47 28.63
C SER A 5 -7.68 -37.29 28.65
N GLN A 6 -6.57 -37.38 29.39
CA GLN A 6 -5.55 -36.33 29.43
C GLN A 6 -4.68 -36.33 28.17
N SER A 7 -4.31 -37.51 27.66
CA SER A 7 -3.56 -37.65 26.40
C SER A 7 -4.31 -37.06 25.20
N ASN A 8 -5.61 -37.36 25.06
CA ASN A 8 -6.44 -36.81 23.97
C ASN A 8 -6.63 -35.29 24.07
N ALA A 9 -6.72 -34.73 25.28
CA ALA A 9 -6.84 -33.29 25.48
C ALA A 9 -5.55 -32.55 25.10
N THR A 10 -4.38 -33.11 25.42
CA THR A 10 -3.08 -32.55 25.04
C THR A 10 -2.88 -32.60 23.53
N ILE A 11 -3.19 -33.72 22.87
CA ILE A 11 -3.08 -33.87 21.41
C ILE A 11 -4.00 -32.85 20.70
N SER A 12 -5.26 -32.73 21.13
CA SER A 12 -6.20 -31.76 20.53
C SER A 12 -5.75 -30.31 20.69
N LYS A 13 -5.11 -29.96 21.81
CA LYS A 13 -4.60 -28.61 22.06
C LYS A 13 -3.40 -28.28 21.17
N THR A 14 -2.43 -29.19 21.08
CA THR A 14 -1.23 -29.02 20.24
C THR A 14 -1.58 -28.93 18.75
N THR A 15 -2.54 -29.71 18.26
CA THR A 15 -3.00 -29.60 16.87
C THR A 15 -3.69 -28.27 16.57
N THR A 16 -4.46 -27.72 17.52
CA THR A 16 -5.17 -26.44 17.33
C THR A 16 -4.18 -25.27 17.30
N GLU A 17 -3.19 -25.27 18.20
CA GLU A 17 -2.14 -24.24 18.24
C GLU A 17 -1.26 -24.25 16.98
N SER A 18 -0.94 -25.45 16.45
CA SER A 18 -0.20 -25.59 15.18
C SER A 18 -0.95 -25.00 13.98
N VAL A 19 -2.25 -25.30 13.86
CA VAL A 19 -3.10 -24.74 12.80
C VAL A 19 -3.16 -23.22 12.89
N GLU A 20 -3.34 -22.67 14.10
CA GLU A 20 -3.40 -21.24 14.31
C GLU A 20 -2.07 -20.54 13.95
N GLN A 21 -0.93 -21.13 14.29
CA GLN A 21 0.39 -20.62 13.90
C GLN A 21 0.59 -20.65 12.38
N SER A 22 0.14 -21.73 11.73
CA SER A 22 0.17 -21.88 10.28
C SER A 22 -0.64 -20.78 9.59
N ASP A 23 -1.86 -20.54 10.04
CA ASP A 23 -2.73 -19.49 9.49
C ASP A 23 -2.13 -18.09 9.68
N ARG A 24 -1.53 -17.83 10.84
CA ARG A 24 -0.83 -16.56 11.11
C ARG A 24 0.35 -16.35 10.16
N ILE A 25 1.21 -17.36 9.94
CA ILE A 25 2.34 -17.20 9.02
C ILE A 25 1.86 -17.02 7.57
N PHE A 26 0.79 -17.69 7.14
CA PHE A 26 0.21 -17.47 5.81
C PHE A 26 -0.32 -16.04 5.63
N ALA A 27 -0.96 -15.47 6.66
CA ALA A 27 -1.41 -14.08 6.62
C ALA A 27 -0.23 -13.10 6.47
N LEU A 28 0.86 -13.31 7.22
CA LEU A 28 2.07 -12.50 7.14
C LEU A 28 2.75 -12.62 5.76
N GLN A 29 2.80 -13.83 5.19
CA GLN A 29 3.33 -14.05 3.84
C GLN A 29 2.49 -13.36 2.76
N ARG A 30 1.18 -13.35 2.92
CA ARG A 30 0.26 -12.65 2.01
C ARG A 30 0.49 -11.14 2.05
N GLU A 31 0.59 -10.59 3.25
CA GLU A 31 0.87 -9.16 3.46
C GLU A 31 2.21 -8.77 2.83
N PHE A 32 3.27 -9.54 3.09
CA PHE A 32 4.57 -9.38 2.45
C PHE A 32 4.46 -9.33 0.92
N TYR A 33 3.80 -10.32 0.32
CA TYR A 33 3.63 -10.40 -1.12
C TYR A 33 2.95 -9.15 -1.68
N CYS A 34 1.90 -8.64 -1.00
CA CYS A 34 1.19 -7.45 -1.45
C CYS A 34 2.07 -6.19 -1.38
N ILE A 35 2.93 -6.05 -0.36
CA ILE A 35 3.88 -4.93 -0.27
C ILE A 35 4.85 -4.95 -1.46
N VAL A 36 5.44 -6.12 -1.74
CA VAL A 36 6.42 -6.29 -2.82
C VAL A 36 5.78 -6.11 -4.19
N ALA A 37 4.58 -6.65 -4.40
CA ALA A 37 3.84 -6.46 -5.65
C ALA A 37 3.55 -4.98 -5.90
N ARG A 38 3.13 -4.25 -4.86
CA ARG A 38 2.90 -2.81 -4.94
C ARG A 38 4.17 -2.03 -5.22
N TYR A 39 5.29 -2.34 -4.57
CA TYR A 39 6.59 -1.76 -4.91
C TYR A 39 6.92 -1.96 -6.39
N ASN A 40 6.81 -3.18 -6.90
CA ASN A 40 7.11 -3.48 -8.29
C ASN A 40 6.25 -2.66 -9.27
N ARG A 41 4.93 -2.52 -9.02
CA ARG A 41 4.06 -1.70 -9.89
C ARG A 41 4.44 -0.23 -9.92
N HIS A 42 4.81 0.34 -8.76
CA HIS A 42 5.05 1.78 -8.65
C HIS A 42 6.50 2.19 -8.95
N PHE A 43 7.47 1.27 -8.83
CA PHE A 43 8.89 1.60 -8.93
C PHE A 43 9.55 0.97 -10.16
N ALA A 44 9.23 -0.26 -10.56
CA ALA A 44 10.01 -0.99 -11.57
C ALA A 44 10.05 -0.31 -12.96
N LEU A 45 8.97 0.39 -13.34
CA LEU A 45 8.83 1.01 -14.67
C LEU A 45 8.99 2.53 -14.66
N LYS A 46 9.25 3.13 -13.50
CA LYS A 46 9.40 4.59 -13.37
C LYS A 46 10.86 5.00 -13.40
N THR A 47 11.15 6.18 -13.92
CA THR A 47 12.48 6.78 -13.79
C THR A 47 12.74 7.10 -12.32
N ARG A 48 13.98 6.86 -11.83
CA ARG A 48 14.30 7.10 -10.41
C ARG A 48 14.00 8.52 -9.94
N ALA A 49 14.13 9.50 -10.82
CA ALA A 49 13.80 10.88 -10.48
C ALA A 49 12.32 11.02 -10.04
N THR A 50 11.40 10.39 -10.75
CA THR A 50 9.94 10.57 -10.57
C THR A 50 9.33 9.70 -9.47
N ARG A 51 10.01 8.63 -9.04
CA ARG A 51 9.53 7.71 -8.00
C ARG A 51 9.19 8.44 -6.69
N ASP A 52 8.08 8.06 -6.05
CA ASP A 52 7.60 8.68 -4.81
C ASP A 52 8.40 8.18 -3.59
N LEU A 53 9.33 9.01 -3.11
CA LEU A 53 10.18 8.68 -1.96
C LEU A 53 9.36 8.43 -0.68
N ARG A 54 8.29 9.18 -0.44
CA ARG A 54 7.45 8.99 0.75
C ARG A 54 6.65 7.70 0.68
N GLN A 55 6.27 7.25 -0.52
CA GLN A 55 5.66 5.94 -0.69
C GLN A 55 6.66 4.82 -0.39
N LEU A 56 7.94 5.00 -0.76
CA LEU A 56 8.99 4.06 -0.42
C LEU A 56 9.21 3.97 1.10
N ASP A 57 9.23 5.11 1.80
CA ASP A 57 9.30 5.17 3.26
C ASP A 57 8.13 4.44 3.91
N GLU A 58 6.92 4.56 3.35
CA GLU A 58 5.76 3.78 3.81
C GLU A 58 5.94 2.27 3.62
N PHE A 59 6.55 1.83 2.51
CA PHE A 59 6.83 0.41 2.30
C PHE A 59 7.88 -0.11 3.29
N ILE A 60 8.94 0.66 3.54
CA ILE A 60 9.96 0.32 4.53
C ILE A 60 9.32 0.21 5.92
N ALA A 61 8.54 1.21 6.33
CA ALA A 61 7.84 1.19 7.63
C ALA A 61 6.89 -0.02 7.74
N HIS A 62 6.20 -0.39 6.66
CA HIS A 62 5.30 -1.53 6.65
C HIS A 62 6.08 -2.86 6.74
N LEU A 63 7.20 -3.00 6.04
CA LEU A 63 8.08 -4.17 6.16
C LEU A 63 8.71 -4.29 7.54
N LEU A 64 9.07 -3.18 8.19
CA LEU A 64 9.57 -3.19 9.57
C LEU A 64 8.51 -3.65 10.56
N ASN A 65 7.27 -3.17 10.43
CA ASN A 65 6.16 -3.66 11.28
C ASN A 65 5.87 -5.14 11.02
N LEU A 66 5.89 -5.57 9.76
CA LEU A 66 5.73 -6.97 9.40
C LEU A 66 6.85 -7.82 10.01
N LYS A 67 8.10 -7.35 9.95
CA LYS A 67 9.25 -8.00 10.56
C LYS A 67 9.05 -8.20 12.06
N GLU A 68 8.62 -7.16 12.77
CA GLU A 68 8.33 -7.24 14.21
C GLU A 68 7.27 -8.32 14.50
N ARG A 69 6.21 -8.41 13.70
CA ARG A 69 5.17 -9.44 13.86
C ARG A 69 5.66 -10.85 13.55
N VAL A 70 6.54 -11.00 12.57
CA VAL A 70 7.17 -12.28 12.23
C VAL A 70 8.12 -12.73 13.34
N ASP A 71 8.91 -11.80 13.89
CA ASP A 71 9.83 -12.06 15.00
C ASP A 71 9.06 -12.39 16.29
N ALA A 72 7.97 -11.67 16.58
CA ALA A 72 7.09 -11.99 17.70
C ALA A 72 6.44 -13.38 17.56
N LEU A 73 6.06 -13.79 16.34
CA LEU A 73 5.54 -15.14 16.10
C LEU A 73 6.61 -16.20 16.40
N TRP A 74 7.86 -15.95 16.00
CA TRP A 74 9.00 -16.82 16.32
C TRP A 74 9.23 -16.97 17.83
N GLU A 75 9.21 -15.85 18.56
CA GLU A 75 9.46 -15.83 20.01
C GLU A 75 8.30 -16.41 20.82
N SER A 76 7.06 -16.22 20.37
CA SER A 76 5.86 -16.63 21.10
C SER A 76 5.62 -18.14 21.13
N ALA A 77 6.36 -18.90 20.36
CA ALA A 77 6.02 -20.29 20.10
C ALA A 77 6.94 -21.25 20.86
N GLU A 78 6.39 -21.77 21.95
CA GLU A 78 7.04 -22.73 22.87
C GLU A 78 7.40 -24.06 22.18
N THR A 79 6.65 -24.45 21.15
CA THR A 79 6.96 -25.56 20.24
C THR A 79 6.41 -25.22 18.86
N ILE A 80 7.29 -24.86 17.92
CA ILE A 80 6.91 -24.65 16.52
C ILE A 80 7.21 -25.94 15.74
N GLU A 81 6.27 -26.41 14.94
CA GLU A 81 6.54 -27.47 13.97
C GLU A 81 7.66 -27.05 13.01
N THR A 82 8.58 -27.94 12.68
CA THR A 82 9.74 -27.65 11.80
C THR A 82 9.34 -26.94 10.50
N ILE A 83 8.20 -27.33 9.90
CA ILE A 83 7.68 -26.69 8.68
C ILE A 83 7.33 -25.21 8.91
N VAL A 84 6.72 -24.87 10.04
CA VAL A 84 6.39 -23.48 10.38
C VAL A 84 7.66 -22.68 10.69
N GLN A 85 8.66 -23.30 11.35
CA GLN A 85 9.97 -22.67 11.56
C GLN A 85 10.65 -22.31 10.24
N GLU A 86 10.74 -23.27 9.31
CA GLU A 86 11.32 -23.05 7.98
C GLU A 86 10.63 -21.91 7.23
N ARG A 87 9.30 -21.82 7.33
CA ARG A 87 8.50 -20.75 6.71
C ARG A 87 8.74 -19.38 7.34
N ILE A 88 8.86 -19.31 8.67
CA ILE A 88 9.19 -18.07 9.38
C ILE A 88 10.58 -17.61 8.96
N SER A 89 11.58 -18.50 9.01
CA SER A 89 12.95 -18.15 8.62
C SER A 89 13.04 -17.72 7.15
N ALA A 90 12.38 -18.43 6.23
CA ALA A 90 12.33 -18.05 4.82
C ALA A 90 11.67 -16.67 4.61
N LEU A 91 10.61 -16.37 5.36
CA LEU A 91 9.97 -15.06 5.30
C LEU A 91 10.89 -13.95 5.87
N GLN A 92 11.55 -14.17 7.01
CA GLN A 92 12.52 -13.23 7.58
C GLN A 92 13.66 -12.91 6.60
N THR A 93 14.22 -13.92 5.93
CA THR A 93 15.25 -13.72 4.91
C THR A 93 14.77 -12.81 3.79
N ARG A 94 13.55 -13.03 3.29
CA ARG A 94 12.97 -12.21 2.21
C ARG A 94 12.67 -10.79 2.66
N ILE A 95 12.12 -10.62 3.86
CA ILE A 95 11.86 -9.28 4.42
C ILE A 95 13.16 -8.48 4.54
N ASN A 96 14.22 -9.08 5.06
CA ASN A 96 15.51 -8.39 5.20
C ASN A 96 16.12 -8.03 3.83
N ALA A 97 15.99 -8.91 2.84
CA ALA A 97 16.47 -8.63 1.49
C ALA A 97 15.72 -7.47 0.84
N ASP A 98 14.39 -7.43 0.95
CA ASP A 98 13.57 -6.37 0.36
C ASP A 98 13.69 -5.05 1.14
N LEU A 99 13.92 -5.07 2.46
CA LEU A 99 14.28 -3.88 3.23
C LEU A 99 15.56 -3.25 2.68
N ALA A 100 16.63 -4.04 2.52
CA ALA A 100 17.89 -3.54 1.98
C ALA A 100 17.73 -3.00 0.54
N LEU A 101 16.91 -3.67 -0.28
CA LEU A 101 16.58 -3.21 -1.63
C LEU A 101 15.87 -1.84 -1.59
N PHE A 102 14.87 -1.68 -0.71
CA PHE A 102 14.08 -0.46 -0.64
C PHE A 102 14.89 0.72 -0.08
N GLU A 103 15.70 0.48 0.96
CA GLU A 103 16.60 1.49 1.51
C GLU A 103 17.62 1.97 0.46
N GLY A 104 18.29 1.03 -0.23
CA GLY A 104 19.23 1.37 -1.29
C GLY A 104 18.58 2.09 -2.48
N GLU A 105 17.32 1.75 -2.79
CA GLU A 105 16.54 2.48 -3.81
C GLU A 105 16.24 3.91 -3.36
N GLY A 106 15.96 4.15 -2.08
CA GLY A 106 15.77 5.49 -1.53
C GLY A 106 17.00 6.38 -1.71
N GLU A 107 18.17 5.86 -1.36
CA GLU A 107 19.45 6.56 -1.59
C GLU A 107 19.67 6.87 -3.08
N ALA A 108 19.37 5.91 -3.96
CA ALA A 108 19.51 6.08 -5.40
C ALA A 108 18.55 7.13 -5.97
N ILE A 109 17.31 7.22 -5.46
CA ILE A 109 16.34 8.26 -5.84
C ILE A 109 16.85 9.63 -5.43
N VAL A 110 17.29 9.80 -4.18
CA VAL A 110 17.81 11.09 -3.67
C VAL A 110 19.01 11.56 -4.50
N ALA A 111 19.96 10.66 -4.77
CA ALA A 111 21.12 10.97 -5.61
C ALA A 111 20.70 11.36 -7.05
N THR A 112 19.74 10.63 -7.63
CA THR A 112 19.24 10.93 -8.98
C THR A 112 18.55 12.28 -9.04
N ARG A 113 17.67 12.58 -8.08
CA ARG A 113 16.95 13.86 -8.01
C ARG A 113 17.90 15.04 -7.85
N GLY A 114 18.90 14.92 -6.97
CA GLY A 114 19.94 15.96 -6.84
C GLY A 114 20.65 16.27 -8.16
N SER A 115 20.94 15.24 -8.96
CA SER A 115 21.54 15.40 -10.29
C SER A 115 20.59 15.96 -11.35
N GLN A 116 19.28 15.71 -11.21
CA GLN A 116 18.25 16.16 -12.13
C GLN A 116 17.84 17.61 -11.89
N ILE A 117 17.83 18.06 -10.63
CA ILE A 117 17.66 19.47 -10.26
C ILE A 117 18.75 20.32 -10.93
N LEU A 118 19.99 19.81 -10.98
CA LEU A 118 21.12 20.43 -11.67
C LEU A 118 21.00 20.42 -13.21
N ARG A 119 20.03 19.70 -13.77
CA ARG A 119 19.84 19.51 -15.23
C ARG A 119 18.52 20.04 -15.76
N GLU A 120 17.79 20.84 -14.96
CA GLU A 120 16.67 21.69 -15.40
C GLU A 120 15.61 20.97 -16.25
N SER A 121 14.56 20.45 -15.62
CA SER A 121 13.41 20.00 -16.41
C SER A 121 12.08 20.21 -15.69
N THR A 122 11.36 21.26 -16.08
CA THR A 122 9.91 21.41 -15.85
C THR A 122 9.11 20.17 -16.18
N ALA A 123 9.51 19.39 -17.20
CA ALA A 123 8.83 18.16 -17.57
C ALA A 123 8.87 17.13 -16.43
N TYR A 124 10.01 16.97 -15.77
CA TYR A 124 10.16 16.09 -14.61
C TYR A 124 9.24 16.51 -13.44
N LEU A 125 9.18 17.81 -13.14
CA LEU A 125 8.29 18.31 -12.09
C LEU A 125 6.82 18.17 -12.48
N ALA A 126 6.48 18.44 -13.75
CA ALA A 126 5.14 18.22 -14.27
C ALA A 126 4.70 16.75 -14.14
N ASP A 127 5.58 15.80 -14.43
CA ASP A 127 5.32 14.38 -14.21
C ASP A 127 5.04 14.09 -12.74
N ARG A 128 5.87 14.58 -11.81
CA ARG A 128 5.64 14.42 -10.37
C ARG A 128 4.31 15.04 -9.91
N ILE A 129 3.95 16.21 -10.42
CA ILE A 129 2.66 16.86 -10.12
C ILE A 129 1.50 16.00 -10.60
N ASN A 130 1.58 15.54 -11.85
CA ASN A 130 0.55 14.70 -12.47
C ASN A 130 0.36 13.38 -11.72
N GLU A 131 1.43 12.80 -11.20
CA GLU A 131 1.36 11.62 -10.34
C GLU A 131 0.58 11.90 -9.05
N GLN A 132 0.84 13.02 -8.37
CA GLN A 132 0.08 13.36 -7.15
C GLN A 132 -1.40 13.62 -7.47
N PHE A 133 -1.71 14.22 -8.61
CA PHE A 133 -3.09 14.38 -9.06
C PHE A 133 -3.76 13.05 -9.42
N ALA A 134 -3.00 12.10 -9.98
CA ALA A 134 -3.49 10.75 -10.23
C ALA A 134 -3.81 10.02 -8.91
N VAL A 135 -2.97 10.18 -7.88
CA VAL A 135 -3.26 9.66 -6.53
C VAL A 135 -4.56 10.25 -6.00
N TYR A 136 -4.75 11.57 -6.08
CA TYR A 136 -5.99 12.19 -5.61
C TYR A 136 -7.24 11.68 -6.36
N ARG A 137 -7.20 11.70 -7.69
CA ARG A 137 -8.32 11.23 -8.54
C ARG A 137 -8.64 9.76 -8.30
N GLY A 138 -7.62 8.92 -8.14
CA GLY A 138 -7.78 7.48 -7.98
C GLY A 138 -8.29 7.07 -6.60
N HIS A 139 -7.91 7.78 -5.53
CA HIS A 139 -8.18 7.34 -4.16
C HIS A 139 -9.22 8.17 -3.41
N PHE A 140 -9.51 9.40 -3.84
CA PHE A 140 -10.34 10.32 -3.06
C PHE A 140 -11.54 10.84 -3.85
N ALA A 141 -11.35 11.23 -5.10
CA ALA A 141 -12.43 11.82 -5.91
C ALA A 141 -13.62 10.85 -6.05
N GLY A 142 -14.82 11.31 -5.69
CA GLY A 142 -16.05 10.51 -5.80
C GLY A 142 -16.22 9.40 -4.74
N HIS A 143 -15.33 9.30 -3.75
CA HIS A 143 -15.42 8.25 -2.71
C HIS A 143 -15.91 8.79 -1.35
N PRO A 144 -16.61 8.01 -0.52
CA PRO A 144 -16.99 8.46 0.83
C PRO A 144 -15.78 8.80 1.70
N ARG A 145 -15.81 9.88 2.49
CA ARG A 145 -14.63 10.29 3.28
C ARG A 145 -14.25 9.26 4.35
N LEU A 146 -15.22 8.54 4.90
CA LEU A 146 -14.97 7.42 5.82
C LEU A 146 -14.14 6.27 5.23
N SER A 147 -14.05 6.18 3.89
CA SER A 147 -13.20 5.19 3.21
C SER A 147 -11.83 5.72 2.80
N ARG A 148 -11.62 7.04 2.88
CA ARG A 148 -10.38 7.72 2.49
C ARG A 148 -9.37 7.61 3.64
N ARG A 149 -8.16 7.12 3.35
CA ARG A 149 -7.07 7.04 4.33
C ARG A 149 -6.42 8.42 4.51
N PRO A 150 -6.48 9.03 5.71
CA PRO A 150 -5.85 10.34 5.95
C PRO A 150 -4.37 10.34 5.61
N ARG A 151 -3.63 9.30 6.04
CA ARG A 151 -2.18 9.22 5.79
C ARG A 151 -1.78 9.27 4.31
N LEU A 152 -2.55 8.67 3.41
CA LEU A 152 -2.30 8.78 1.97
C LEU A 152 -2.53 10.21 1.45
N LEU A 153 -3.56 10.90 1.96
CA LEU A 153 -3.81 12.29 1.60
C LEU A 153 -2.69 13.20 2.09
N GLN A 154 -2.18 12.94 3.30
CA GLN A 154 -1.04 13.66 3.86
C GLN A 154 0.19 13.47 2.99
N ARG A 155 0.48 12.23 2.55
CA ARG A 155 1.58 11.96 1.62
C ARG A 155 1.46 12.77 0.34
N ALA A 156 0.27 12.84 -0.26
CA ALA A 156 0.04 13.64 -1.46
C ALA A 156 0.27 15.15 -1.22
N ILE A 157 -0.17 15.66 -0.06
CA ILE A 157 0.08 17.05 0.37
C ILE A 157 1.58 17.30 0.52
N ASP A 158 2.30 16.43 1.22
CA ASP A 158 3.72 16.61 1.49
C ASP A 158 4.55 16.52 0.20
N ASN A 159 4.20 15.61 -0.71
CA ASN A 159 4.82 15.52 -2.03
C ASN A 159 4.59 16.78 -2.86
N LEU A 160 3.37 17.33 -2.86
CA LEU A 160 3.08 18.58 -3.56
C LEU A 160 3.75 19.78 -2.90
N GLN A 161 3.93 19.78 -1.58
CA GLN A 161 4.66 20.82 -0.87
C GLN A 161 6.15 20.80 -1.24
N GLU A 162 6.77 19.62 -1.29
CA GLU A 162 8.16 19.50 -1.76
C GLU A 162 8.32 19.99 -3.20
N ILE A 163 7.40 19.62 -4.09
CA ILE A 163 7.41 20.10 -5.48
C ILE A 163 7.20 21.62 -5.54
N HIS A 164 6.32 22.17 -4.70
CA HIS A 164 6.11 23.61 -4.60
C HIS A 164 7.39 24.33 -4.17
N ASP A 165 8.11 23.79 -3.18
CA ASP A 165 9.35 24.34 -2.68
C ASP A 165 10.46 24.27 -3.75
N GLU A 166 10.57 23.16 -4.47
CA GLU A 166 11.45 23.01 -5.64
C GLU A 166 11.12 24.05 -6.73
N LEU A 167 9.83 24.21 -7.07
CA LEU A 167 9.38 25.22 -8.03
C LEU A 167 9.56 26.65 -7.54
N SER A 168 9.67 26.90 -6.24
CA SER A 168 9.84 28.23 -5.65
C SER A 168 11.30 28.64 -5.50
N ASP A 169 12.25 27.70 -5.66
CA ASP A 169 13.67 27.98 -5.54
C ASP A 169 14.11 29.04 -6.58
N PRO A 170 14.75 30.15 -6.16
CA PRO A 170 15.31 31.14 -7.08
C PRO A 170 16.35 30.56 -8.05
N ALA A 171 17.07 29.51 -7.66
CA ALA A 171 18.01 28.83 -8.55
C ALA A 171 17.29 28.23 -9.77
N PHE A 172 16.04 27.81 -9.61
CA PHE A 172 15.19 27.34 -10.70
C PHE A 172 14.70 28.47 -11.62
N ASP A 173 14.65 29.72 -11.12
CA ASP A 173 14.24 30.92 -11.90
C ASP A 173 15.24 31.31 -12.98
N ALA A 174 16.52 31.13 -12.70
CA ALA A 174 17.61 31.59 -13.57
C ALA A 174 17.73 30.78 -14.88
N LEU A 175 16.93 29.73 -15.01
CA LEU A 175 17.18 28.59 -15.90
C LEU A 175 16.03 28.30 -16.88
N GLU A 176 14.85 28.89 -16.68
CA GLU A 176 13.65 28.54 -17.46
C GLU A 176 12.87 29.73 -18.03
N ASP A 177 12.07 29.43 -19.07
CA ASP A 177 11.08 30.32 -19.64
C ASP A 177 9.91 30.48 -18.65
N GLY A 178 9.85 31.62 -17.95
CA GLY A 178 9.08 31.81 -16.72
C GLY A 178 7.56 31.53 -16.77
N GLY A 179 6.97 31.36 -17.96
CA GLY A 179 5.54 31.06 -18.13
C GLY A 179 5.10 29.66 -17.66
N VAL A 180 5.88 28.62 -17.96
CA VAL A 180 5.52 27.23 -17.60
C VAL A 180 5.66 27.00 -16.10
N ARG A 181 6.77 27.47 -15.53
CA ARG A 181 7.04 27.45 -14.09
C ARG A 181 5.93 28.15 -13.30
N ALA A 182 5.57 29.38 -13.67
CA ALA A 182 4.54 30.14 -12.98
C ALA A 182 3.18 29.43 -13.00
N THR A 183 2.84 28.81 -14.13
CA THR A 183 1.60 28.02 -14.28
C THR A 183 1.60 26.81 -13.35
N ASN A 184 2.70 26.04 -13.32
CA ASN A 184 2.82 24.88 -12.43
C ASN A 184 2.79 25.28 -10.95
N LEU A 185 3.46 26.38 -10.59
CA LEU A 185 3.47 26.90 -9.21
C LEU A 185 2.05 27.28 -8.76
N GLN A 186 1.32 28.01 -9.59
CA GLN A 186 -0.08 28.36 -9.30
C GLN A 186 -0.94 27.10 -9.14
N LEU A 187 -0.82 26.15 -10.07
CA LEU A 187 -1.60 24.92 -10.06
C LEU A 187 -1.35 24.09 -8.79
N VAL A 188 -0.09 23.97 -8.36
CA VAL A 188 0.29 23.26 -7.14
C VAL A 188 -0.23 23.99 -5.89
N ALA A 189 -0.10 25.32 -5.83
CA ALA A 189 -0.59 26.12 -4.71
C ALA A 189 -2.12 25.98 -4.53
N GLU A 190 -2.90 26.05 -5.61
CA GLU A 190 -4.35 25.87 -5.58
C GLU A 190 -4.73 24.46 -5.10
N ASN A 191 -4.02 23.44 -5.57
CA ASN A 191 -4.26 22.05 -5.15
C ASN A 191 -3.91 21.84 -3.66
N LEU A 192 -2.80 22.39 -3.18
CA LEU A 192 -2.43 22.30 -1.75
C LEU A 192 -3.53 22.86 -0.84
N ILE A 193 -4.15 23.99 -1.22
CA ILE A 193 -5.28 24.57 -0.46
C ILE A 193 -6.47 23.59 -0.44
N SER A 194 -6.83 23.05 -1.61
CA SER A 194 -7.94 22.10 -1.75
C SER A 194 -7.71 20.82 -0.93
N LEU A 195 -6.53 20.21 -1.04
CA LEU A 195 -6.19 18.97 -0.35
C LEU A 195 -6.11 19.14 1.16
N ARG A 196 -5.52 20.24 1.66
CA ARG A 196 -5.50 20.55 3.11
C ARG A 196 -6.90 20.72 3.68
N ARG A 197 -7.78 21.39 2.93
CA ARG A 197 -9.19 21.50 3.31
C ARG A 197 -9.86 20.13 3.35
N GLU A 198 -9.64 19.32 2.31
CA GLU A 198 -10.19 17.97 2.26
C GLU A 198 -9.68 17.10 3.43
N MET A 199 -8.40 17.20 3.80
CA MET A 199 -7.84 16.52 4.97
C MET A 199 -8.63 16.85 6.23
N GLY A 200 -8.82 18.14 6.53
CA GLY A 200 -9.59 18.54 7.70
C GLY A 200 -11.03 18.02 7.68
N MET A 201 -11.66 17.92 6.50
CA MET A 201 -12.99 17.34 6.36
C MET A 201 -13.00 15.83 6.57
N VAL A 202 -12.00 15.10 6.08
CA VAL A 202 -11.85 13.66 6.30
C VAL A 202 -11.64 13.37 7.78
N GLU A 203 -10.72 14.08 8.43
CA GLU A 203 -10.43 13.91 9.86
C GLU A 203 -11.65 14.22 10.72
N LEU A 204 -12.37 15.30 10.43
CA LEU A 204 -13.61 15.64 11.13
C LEU A 204 -14.66 14.54 10.99
N GLU A 205 -14.84 13.99 9.79
CA GLU A 205 -15.81 12.92 9.54
C GLU A 205 -15.41 11.61 10.25
N HIS A 206 -14.11 11.30 10.29
CA HIS A 206 -13.58 10.15 11.03
C HIS A 206 -13.76 10.31 12.55
N GLN A 207 -13.55 11.52 13.09
CA GLN A 207 -13.73 11.82 14.51
C GLN A 207 -15.21 11.82 14.92
N ALA A 208 -16.09 12.31 14.06
CA ALA A 208 -17.52 12.35 14.32
C ALA A 208 -18.22 10.99 14.19
N SER A 209 -17.62 10.04 13.47
CA SER A 209 -18.20 8.73 13.19
C SER A 209 -17.75 7.67 14.20
N SER A 210 -18.63 6.72 14.48
CA SER A 210 -18.30 5.56 15.31
C SER A 210 -17.35 4.60 14.57
N VAL A 211 -16.59 3.82 15.33
CA VAL A 211 -15.73 2.75 14.75
C VAL A 211 -16.56 1.76 13.94
N ALA A 212 -17.80 1.45 14.36
CA ALA A 212 -18.69 0.55 13.63
C ALA A 212 -19.10 1.12 12.26
N GLU A 213 -19.43 2.40 12.18
CA GLU A 213 -19.73 3.08 10.90
C GLU A 213 -18.51 3.09 9.97
N ARG A 214 -17.31 3.33 10.52
CA ARG A 214 -16.05 3.26 9.76
C ARG A 214 -15.82 1.86 9.19
N ILE A 215 -15.96 0.81 10.00
CA ILE A 215 -15.84 -0.59 9.54
C ILE A 215 -16.86 -0.89 8.43
N ALA A 216 -18.10 -0.47 8.59
CA ALA A 216 -19.16 -0.67 7.59
C ALA A 216 -18.86 0.08 6.27
N SER A 217 -18.39 1.33 6.36
CA SER A 217 -18.00 2.12 5.18
C SER A 217 -16.82 1.49 4.44
N LEU A 218 -15.79 1.01 5.17
CA LEU A 218 -14.64 0.33 4.57
C LEU A 218 -15.05 -0.97 3.88
N GLY A 219 -15.93 -1.77 4.51
CA GLY A 219 -16.47 -2.99 3.90
C GLY A 219 -17.28 -2.69 2.62
N THR A 220 -18.09 -1.63 2.63
CA THR A 220 -18.84 -1.19 1.44
C THR A 220 -17.91 -0.77 0.31
N ALA A 221 -16.85 0.00 0.62
CA ALA A 221 -15.85 0.40 -0.36
C ALA A 221 -15.09 -0.79 -0.96
N ALA A 222 -14.74 -1.78 -0.14
CA ALA A 222 -14.09 -3.02 -0.58
C ALA A 222 -14.99 -3.81 -1.54
N ASN A 223 -16.27 -3.99 -1.20
CA ASN A 223 -17.22 -4.71 -2.03
C ASN A 223 -17.39 -4.06 -3.42
N ALA A 224 -17.39 -2.73 -3.48
CA ALA A 224 -17.47 -2.01 -4.75
C ALA A 224 -16.26 -2.32 -5.66
N LEU A 225 -15.04 -2.39 -5.10
CA LEU A 225 -13.82 -2.74 -5.83
C LEU A 225 -13.83 -4.20 -6.31
N ILE A 226 -14.28 -5.13 -5.47
CA ILE A 226 -14.41 -6.54 -5.81
C ILE A 226 -15.44 -6.72 -6.94
N GLN A 227 -16.56 -6.00 -6.88
CA GLN A 227 -17.56 -6.00 -7.93
C GLN A 227 -17.00 -5.43 -9.25
N GLU A 228 -16.23 -4.34 -9.17
CA GLU A 228 -15.55 -3.76 -10.33
C GLU A 228 -14.60 -4.78 -10.98
N TYR A 229 -13.79 -5.48 -10.18
CA TYR A 229 -12.92 -6.54 -10.70
C TYR A 229 -13.73 -7.62 -11.44
N ASN A 230 -14.82 -8.11 -10.82
CA ASN A 230 -15.65 -9.17 -11.41
C ASN A 230 -16.28 -8.74 -12.73
N LEU A 231 -16.64 -7.46 -12.88
CA LEU A 231 -17.25 -6.95 -14.11
C LEU A 231 -16.25 -6.85 -15.27
N TYR A 232 -15.01 -6.43 -14.98
CA TYR A 232 -14.05 -6.06 -16.03
C TYR A 232 -12.91 -7.05 -16.25
N TYR A 233 -12.71 -8.05 -15.38
CA TYR A 233 -11.57 -8.96 -15.47
C TYR A 233 -11.98 -10.42 -15.46
N ALA A 234 -12.98 -10.80 -14.67
CA ALA A 234 -13.39 -12.20 -14.56
C ALA A 234 -13.89 -12.73 -15.92
N GLY A 235 -13.29 -13.84 -16.38
CA GLY A 235 -13.67 -14.51 -17.64
C GLY A 235 -13.26 -13.81 -18.94
N GLN A 236 -12.56 -12.67 -18.88
CA GLN A 236 -12.12 -11.95 -20.09
C GLN A 236 -10.74 -12.41 -20.57
N GLU A 237 -10.32 -12.09 -21.79
CA GLU A 237 -8.99 -12.45 -22.28
C GLU A 237 -7.92 -11.48 -21.73
N ARG A 238 -6.80 -11.99 -21.20
CA ARG A 238 -5.76 -11.17 -20.53
C ARG A 238 -5.18 -10.05 -21.38
N THR A 239 -5.00 -10.26 -22.69
CA THR A 239 -4.42 -9.27 -23.62
C THR A 239 -5.30 -8.02 -23.76
N THR A 240 -6.62 -8.17 -23.61
CA THR A 240 -7.62 -7.09 -23.82
C THR A 240 -7.91 -6.27 -22.56
N ARG A 241 -7.43 -6.70 -21.39
CA ARG A 241 -7.81 -6.10 -20.10
C ARG A 241 -7.04 -4.80 -19.83
N ASP A 242 -7.69 -3.84 -19.18
CA ASP A 242 -7.09 -2.57 -18.78
C ASP A 242 -6.16 -2.77 -17.58
N LEU A 243 -4.85 -2.71 -17.80
CA LEU A 243 -3.85 -2.95 -16.76
C LEU A 243 -3.77 -1.76 -15.76
N PRO A 244 -3.74 -0.49 -16.20
CA PRO A 244 -3.84 0.66 -15.30
C PRO A 244 -5.02 0.60 -14.33
N ARG A 245 -6.21 0.22 -14.82
CA ARG A 245 -7.39 0.10 -13.97
C ARG A 245 -7.26 -1.00 -12.91
N LEU A 246 -6.66 -2.14 -13.25
CA LEU A 246 -6.42 -3.21 -12.27
C LEU A 246 -5.42 -2.75 -11.21
N GLY A 247 -4.37 -2.05 -11.63
CA GLY A 247 -3.41 -1.44 -10.72
C GLY A 247 -4.08 -0.52 -9.69
N LEU A 248 -5.03 0.31 -10.14
CA LEU A 248 -5.81 1.17 -9.26
C LEU A 248 -6.70 0.39 -8.29
N ILE A 249 -7.33 -0.70 -8.73
CA ILE A 249 -8.11 -1.59 -7.85
C ILE A 249 -7.20 -2.15 -6.75
N CYS A 250 -6.02 -2.67 -7.12
CA CYS A 250 -5.04 -3.19 -6.16
C CYS A 250 -4.60 -2.10 -5.16
N ASP A 251 -4.26 -0.91 -5.64
CA ASP A 251 -3.86 0.20 -4.77
C ASP A 251 -4.97 0.59 -3.80
N ARG A 252 -6.22 0.69 -4.25
CA ARG A 252 -7.34 1.04 -3.39
C ARG A 252 -7.63 -0.05 -2.36
N LEU A 253 -7.58 -1.33 -2.75
CA LEU A 253 -7.72 -2.44 -1.80
C LEU A 253 -6.60 -2.45 -0.76
N ALA A 254 -5.36 -2.13 -1.15
CA ALA A 254 -4.24 -2.02 -0.21
C ALA A 254 -4.48 -0.90 0.83
N GLU A 255 -4.99 0.26 0.41
CA GLU A 255 -5.32 1.34 1.36
C GLU A 255 -6.49 1.00 2.29
N LEU A 256 -7.46 0.21 1.82
CA LEU A 256 -8.53 -0.31 2.68
C LEU A 256 -8.00 -1.35 3.66
N ALA A 257 -7.12 -2.25 3.22
CA ALA A 257 -6.48 -3.25 4.09
C ALA A 257 -5.69 -2.60 5.22
N LEU A 258 -4.90 -1.55 4.90
CA LEU A 258 -4.16 -0.77 5.90
C LEU A 258 -5.11 -0.16 6.95
N GLN A 259 -6.18 0.51 6.52
CA GLN A 259 -7.15 1.11 7.43
C GLN A 259 -7.88 0.06 8.29
N MET A 260 -8.27 -1.07 7.72
CA MET A 260 -8.89 -2.17 8.46
C MET A 260 -7.91 -2.82 9.45
N GLY A 261 -6.63 -2.92 9.10
CA GLY A 261 -5.56 -3.38 9.99
C GLY A 261 -5.35 -2.42 11.17
N GLU A 262 -5.26 -1.11 10.90
CA GLU A 262 -5.18 -0.06 11.91
C GLU A 262 -6.39 -0.10 12.87
N LEU A 263 -7.60 -0.33 12.36
CA LEU A 263 -8.79 -0.49 13.22
C LEU A 263 -8.77 -1.78 14.05
N SER A 264 -8.15 -2.85 13.54
CA SER A 264 -8.06 -4.14 14.25
C SER A 264 -7.17 -4.06 15.49
N SER A 265 -6.19 -3.15 15.51
CA SER A 265 -5.37 -2.92 16.71
C SER A 265 -6.10 -2.13 17.80
N ILE A 266 -7.16 -1.40 17.43
CA ILE A 266 -7.95 -0.56 18.35
C ILE A 266 -9.17 -1.33 18.88
N VAL A 267 -9.86 -2.06 18.00
CA VAL A 267 -11.12 -2.75 18.33
C VAL A 267 -11.10 -4.18 17.82
N ASN A 268 -11.35 -5.12 18.75
CA ASN A 268 -11.59 -6.51 18.39
C ASN A 268 -13.01 -6.67 17.81
N SER A 269 -13.13 -6.59 16.48
CA SER A 269 -14.38 -6.75 15.74
C SER A 269 -14.27 -7.92 14.78
N GLN A 270 -15.10 -8.96 14.99
CA GLN A 270 -15.16 -10.10 14.08
C GLN A 270 -15.58 -9.70 12.65
N ALA A 271 -16.44 -8.69 12.53
CA ALA A 271 -16.85 -8.16 11.23
C ALA A 271 -15.66 -7.52 10.50
N ASN A 272 -14.84 -6.73 11.20
CA ASN A 272 -13.65 -6.12 10.63
C ASN A 272 -12.60 -7.17 10.26
N ALA A 273 -12.37 -8.15 11.14
CA ALA A 273 -11.43 -9.24 10.89
C ALA A 273 -11.78 -10.02 9.62
N ARG A 274 -13.06 -10.38 9.43
CA ARG A 274 -13.55 -11.04 8.21
C ARG A 274 -13.41 -10.15 6.97
N ASN A 275 -13.76 -8.87 7.07
CA ASN A 275 -13.59 -7.94 5.95
C ASN A 275 -12.12 -7.82 5.54
N LEU A 276 -11.21 -7.67 6.51
CA LEU A 276 -9.79 -7.58 6.26
C LEU A 276 -9.25 -8.85 5.59
N GLU A 277 -9.64 -10.03 6.06
CA GLU A 277 -9.25 -11.30 5.46
C GLU A 277 -9.66 -11.40 3.98
N ILE A 278 -10.91 -11.04 3.67
CA ILE A 278 -11.43 -11.02 2.29
C ILE A 278 -10.65 -10.01 1.44
N VAL A 279 -10.44 -8.80 1.94
CA VAL A 279 -9.72 -7.74 1.23
C VAL A 279 -8.29 -8.18 0.92
N GLN A 280 -7.58 -8.75 1.91
CA GLN A 280 -6.22 -9.23 1.72
C GLN A 280 -6.16 -10.40 0.72
N PHE A 281 -7.11 -11.34 0.78
CA PHE A 281 -7.21 -12.44 -0.16
C PHE A 281 -7.45 -11.95 -1.60
N CYS A 282 -8.43 -11.06 -1.79
CA CYS A 282 -8.72 -10.45 -3.09
C CYS A 282 -7.53 -9.64 -3.61
N LEU A 283 -6.88 -8.85 -2.74
CA LEU A 283 -5.69 -8.10 -3.10
C LEU A 283 -4.60 -9.02 -3.63
N GLN A 284 -4.26 -10.10 -2.91
CA GLN A 284 -3.27 -11.08 -3.37
C GLN A 284 -3.63 -11.66 -4.75
N LEU A 285 -4.90 -12.05 -4.95
CA LEU A 285 -5.38 -12.58 -6.22
C LEU A 285 -5.22 -11.56 -7.35
N TYR A 286 -5.57 -10.31 -7.12
CA TYR A 286 -5.57 -9.26 -8.14
C TYR A 286 -4.16 -8.79 -8.48
N GLU A 287 -3.24 -8.80 -7.50
CA GLU A 287 -1.81 -8.56 -7.73
C GLU A 287 -1.19 -9.67 -8.61
N GLN A 288 -1.55 -10.92 -8.37
CA GLN A 288 -1.12 -12.03 -9.23
C GLN A 288 -1.68 -11.88 -10.65
N GLU A 289 -2.95 -11.53 -10.79
CA GLU A 289 -3.57 -11.29 -12.09
C GLU A 289 -2.92 -10.10 -12.81
N TYR A 290 -2.57 -9.03 -12.09
CA TYR A 290 -1.84 -7.89 -12.65
C TYR A 290 -0.52 -8.34 -13.26
N GLN A 291 0.27 -9.13 -12.53
CA GLN A 291 1.54 -9.68 -13.02
C GLN A 291 1.34 -10.54 -14.27
N GLN A 292 0.35 -11.43 -14.26
CA GLN A 292 0.05 -12.29 -15.40
C GLN A 292 -0.41 -11.53 -16.64
N ILE A 293 -1.21 -10.48 -16.48
CA ILE A 293 -1.62 -9.60 -17.58
C ILE A 293 -0.42 -8.82 -18.12
N SER A 294 0.43 -8.27 -17.23
CA SER A 294 1.65 -7.55 -17.65
C SER A 294 2.54 -8.45 -18.51
N SER A 295 2.86 -9.66 -18.02
CA SER A 295 3.68 -10.60 -18.75
C SER A 295 3.05 -11.06 -20.07
N ALA A 296 1.72 -11.28 -20.11
CA ALA A 296 1.04 -11.64 -21.35
C ALA A 296 1.10 -10.52 -22.40
N LYS A 297 1.05 -9.25 -21.97
CA LYS A 297 1.15 -8.10 -22.86
C LYS A 297 2.57 -7.82 -23.34
N GLU A 298 3.58 -8.15 -22.54
CA GLU A 298 4.98 -8.05 -22.96
C GLU A 298 5.37 -9.09 -24.03
N GLN A 299 4.63 -10.21 -24.09
CA GLN A 299 4.88 -11.32 -25.01
C GLN A 299 4.07 -11.26 -26.31
N ALA A 300 3.12 -10.34 -26.42
CA ALA A 300 2.21 -10.17 -27.57
C ALA A 300 2.74 -9.07 -28.52
#